data_AF-A0A1J3HH45-F1
#
_entry.id   AF-A0A1J3HH45-F1
#
_cell.length_a   1.000
_cell.length_b   1.000
_cell.length_c   1.000
_cell.angle_alpha   90.00
_cell.angle_beta   90.00
_cell.angle_gamma   90.00
#
_symmetry.space_group_name_H-M   'P 1'
#
loop_
_entity.id
_entity.type
_entity.pdbx_description
1 polymer ?
#
loop_
_entity_poly.entity_id
_entity_poly.type
_entity_poly.pdbx_seq_one_letter_code
_entity_poly.pdbx_strand_id
1 'polypeptide(L)' 'SKPFGNCTRGDSNIEPLVAAHNLIRSHLAAVNIYRMKYQDKQRGKIGIVMSADWFEPVSDSSADRLAAERDQAFYMT' A
#
# COMPACT_ATOMS: atom_id res chain seq x y z
N SER A 1 -3.20 -10.55 17.44
CA SER A 1 -1.73 -10.60 17.19
C SER A 1 -1.12 -9.23 17.49
N LYS A 2 0.03 -9.11 18.17
CA LYS A 2 0.69 -7.80 18.46
C LYS A 2 1.79 -7.53 17.42
N PRO A 3 1.91 -6.28 16.87
CA PRO A 3 2.59 -5.19 17.59
C PRO A 3 1.81 -3.88 17.90
N PHE A 4 0.54 -3.69 17.48
CA PHE A 4 -0.19 -2.41 17.71
C PHE A 4 -1.64 -2.52 18.27
N GLY A 5 -2.00 -3.64 18.92
CA GLY A 5 -3.33 -3.78 19.55
C GLY A 5 -3.46 -5.02 20.44
N ASN A 6 -4.48 -5.07 21.31
CA ASN A 6 -4.75 -6.24 22.17
C ASN A 6 -5.82 -7.17 21.57
N CYS A 7 -5.58 -7.65 20.36
CA CYS A 7 -6.48 -8.56 19.66
C CYS A 7 -6.18 -10.03 20.01
N THR A 8 -7.20 -10.78 20.43
CA THR A 8 -7.10 -12.21 20.78
C THR A 8 -7.04 -13.14 19.57
N ARG A 9 -7.27 -12.62 18.36
CA ARG A 9 -7.26 -13.36 17.09
C ARG A 9 -6.43 -12.62 16.04
N GLY A 10 -6.08 -13.35 14.98
CA GLY A 10 -5.33 -12.87 13.82
C GLY A 10 -3.82 -13.02 13.94
N ASP A 11 -3.11 -12.68 12.86
CA ASP A 11 -1.65 -12.74 12.72
C ASP A 11 -1.12 -11.48 12.02
N SER A 12 -0.41 -10.62 12.77
CA SER A 12 0.10 -9.34 12.28
C SER A 12 1.24 -9.49 11.29
N ASN A 13 1.86 -10.67 11.18
CA ASN A 13 2.92 -10.92 10.22
C ASN A 13 2.38 -11.34 8.84
N ILE A 14 1.14 -11.84 8.79
CA ILE A 14 0.57 -12.46 7.58
C ILE A 14 -0.65 -11.69 7.07
N GLU A 15 -1.60 -11.40 7.96
CA GLU A 15 -2.89 -10.83 7.57
C GLU A 15 -2.78 -9.47 6.85
N PRO A 16 -1.88 -8.54 7.26
CA PRO A 16 -1.70 -7.28 6.53
C PRO A 16 -1.26 -7.48 5.08
N LEU A 17 -0.36 -8.44 4.82
CA LEU A 17 0.12 -8.73 3.47
C LEU A 17 -0.98 -9.38 2.60
N VAL A 18 -1.78 -10.27 3.19
CA VAL A 18 -2.94 -10.86 2.51
C VAL A 18 -3.99 -9.80 2.18
N ALA A 19 -4.25 -8.87 3.11
CA ALA A 19 -5.16 -7.76 2.89
C ALA A 19 -4.66 -6.85 1.75
N ALA A 20 -3.39 -6.44 1.79
CA ALA A 20 -2.77 -5.61 0.75
C ALA A 20 -2.83 -6.28 -0.64
N HIS A 21 -2.51 -7.58 -0.72
CA HIS A 21 -2.59 -8.33 -1.97
C HIS A 21 -4.01 -8.33 -2.56
N ASN A 22 -5.02 -8.54 -1.72
CA ASN A 22 -6.41 -8.53 -2.16
C ASN A 22 -6.88 -7.13 -2.56
N LEU A 23 -6.45 -6.07 -1.85
CA LEU A 23 -6.75 -4.68 -2.23
C LEU A 23 -6.23 -4.36 -3.64
N ILE A 24 -4.99 -4.75 -3.96
CA ILE A 24 -4.40 -4.58 -5.30
C ILE A 24 -5.24 -5.34 -6.34
N ARG A 25 -5.60 -6.60 -6.09
CA ARG A 25 -6.42 -7.39 -7.02
C ARG A 25 -7.80 -6.79 -7.24
N SER A 26 -8.45 -6.31 -6.18
CA SER A 26 -9.74 -5.63 -6.27
C SER A 26 -9.65 -4.34 -7.07
N HIS A 27 -8.60 -3.54 -6.87
CA HIS A 27 -8.37 -2.34 -7.67
C HIS A 27 -8.17 -2.67 -9.15
N LEU A 28 -7.34 -3.67 -9.47
CA LEU A 28 -7.13 -4.11 -10.86
C LEU A 28 -8.42 -4.58 -11.53
N ALA A 29 -9.27 -5.33 -10.81
CA ALA A 29 -10.58 -5.74 -11.32
C ALA A 29 -11.49 -4.53 -11.60
N ALA A 30 -11.54 -3.55 -10.69
CA ALA A 30 -12.32 -2.32 -10.87
C ALA A 30 -11.80 -1.48 -12.05
N VAL A 31 -10.48 -1.32 -12.19
CA VAL A 31 -9.84 -0.66 -13.33
C VAL A 31 -10.20 -1.37 -14.63
N ASN A 32 -10.12 -2.70 -14.68
CA ASN A 32 -10.47 -3.46 -15.87
C ASN A 32 -11.93 -3.21 -16.29
N ILE A 33 -12.87 -3.29 -15.35
CA ILE A 33 -14.29 -3.01 -15.61
C ILE A 33 -14.50 -1.58 -16.09
N TYR A 34 -13.86 -0.60 -15.44
CA TYR A 34 -13.96 0.81 -15.82
C TYR A 34 -13.48 1.04 -17.25
N ARG A 35 -12.27 0.59 -17.56
CA ARG A 35 -11.65 0.74 -18.88
C ARG A 35 -12.46 0.07 -19.98
N MET A 36 -12.96 -1.15 -19.73
CA MET A 36 -13.68 -1.94 -20.73
C MET A 36 -15.13 -1.49 -20.96
N LYS A 37 -15.81 -0.99 -19.91
CA LYS A 37 -17.26 -0.79 -19.96
C LYS A 37 -17.70 0.67 -19.89
N TYR A 38 -16.92 1.53 -19.25
CA TYR A 38 -17.36 2.88 -18.88
C TYR A 38 -16.47 3.98 -19.45
N GLN A 39 -15.17 3.76 -19.61
CA GLN A 39 -14.21 4.81 -19.91
C GLN A 39 -14.46 5.48 -21.26
N ASP A 40 -14.80 4.72 -22.31
CA ASP A 40 -15.09 5.28 -23.64
C ASP A 40 -16.27 6.26 -23.62
N LYS A 41 -17.35 5.90 -22.92
CA LYS A 41 -18.56 6.72 -22.81
C LYS A 41 -18.38 7.91 -21.86
N GLN A 42 -17.80 7.68 -20.69
CA GLN A 42 -17.68 8.68 -19.63
C GLN A 42 -16.49 9.61 -19.82
N ARG A 43 -15.47 9.17 -20.57
CA ARG A 43 -14.21 9.89 -20.83
C ARG A 43 -13.46 10.33 -19.57
N GLY A 44 -13.72 9.68 -18.43
CA GLY A 44 -13.06 9.95 -17.16
C GLY A 44 -11.75 9.18 -16.99
N LYS A 45 -11.18 9.30 -15.79
CA LYS A 45 -9.95 8.61 -15.38
C LYS A 45 -10.20 7.86 -14.07
N ILE A 46 -9.48 6.76 -13.89
CA ILE A 46 -9.48 5.96 -12.67
C ILE A 46 -8.02 5.78 -12.21
N GLY A 47 -7.81 5.82 -10.90
CA GLY A 47 -6.51 5.61 -10.27
C GLY A 47 -6.68 5.14 -8.83
N ILE A 48 -5.55 4.99 -8.14
CA ILE A 48 -5.48 4.64 -6.72
C ILE A 48 -4.83 5.81 -5.97
N VAL A 49 -5.32 6.11 -4.78
CA VAL A 49 -4.73 7.11 -3.87
C VAL A 49 -4.05 6.35 -2.75
N MET A 50 -2.79 6.68 -2.47
CA MET A 50 -1.99 6.06 -1.42
C MET A 50 -1.59 7.13 -0.41
N SER A 51 -1.51 6.74 0.87
CA SER A 51 -0.86 7.56 1.89
C SER A 51 0.64 7.55 1.62
N ALA A 52 1.30 8.71 1.70
CA ALA A 52 2.72 8.83 1.45
C ALA A 52 3.33 9.77 2.48
N ASP A 53 3.92 9.17 3.53
CA ASP A 53 4.71 9.90 4.50
C ASP A 53 6.17 10.01 4.01
N TRP A 54 6.79 11.15 4.28
CA TRP A 54 8.20 11.35 3.99
C TRP A 54 9.05 10.89 5.18
N PHE A 55 10.00 9.99 4.92
CA PHE A 55 10.92 9.46 5.92
C PHE A 55 12.30 10.11 5.72
N GLU A 56 12.73 10.89 6.70
CA GLU A 56 14.06 11.51 6.72
C GLU A 56 15.03 10.60 7.50
N PRO A 57 16.27 10.34 7.01
CA PRO A 57 17.25 9.57 7.75
C PRO A 57 17.63 10.28 9.05
N VAL A 58 17.84 9.50 10.12
CA VAL A 58 18.20 10.04 11.45
C VAL A 58 19.60 10.66 11.47
N SER A 59 20.50 10.18 10.61
CA SER A 59 21.84 10.75 10.42
C SER A 59 22.34 10.55 8.99
N ASP A 60 23.50 11.13 8.65
CA ASP A 60 24.16 10.96 7.34
C ASP A 60 24.79 9.57 7.13
N SER A 61 24.65 8.66 8.11
CA SER A 61 25.16 7.30 7.97
C SER A 61 24.50 6.57 6.81
N SER A 62 25.26 5.71 6.12
CA SER A 62 24.69 4.86 5.05
C SER A 62 23.58 3.95 5.57
N ALA A 63 23.68 3.50 6.83
CA ALA A 63 22.68 2.65 7.46
C ALA A 63 21.32 3.36 7.62
N ASP A 64 21.32 4.62 8.07
CA ASP A 64 20.10 5.39 8.29
C ASP A 64 19.45 5.83 6.97
N ARG A 65 20.26 6.15 5.95
CA ARG A 65 19.76 6.40 4.60
C ARG A 65 19.03 5.18 4.03
N LEU A 66 19.64 4.00 4.14
CA LEU A 66 19.02 2.75 3.72
C LEU A 66 17.79 2.38 4.58
N ALA A 67 17.75 2.79 5.85
CA ALA A 67 16.58 2.57 6.70
C ALA A 67 15.39 3.42 6.24
N ALA A 68 15.60 4.72 6.00
CA ALA A 68 14.58 5.61 5.47
C ALA A 68 14.03 5.12 4.12
N GLU A 69 14.90 4.66 3.22
CA GLU A 69 14.50 4.07 1.94
C GLU A 69 13.64 2.80 2.11
N ARG A 70 13.98 1.92 3.07
CA ARG A 70 13.18 0.70 3.36
C ARG A 70 11.82 1.04 3.93
N ASP A 71 11.73 1.99 4.86
CA ASP A 71 10.46 2.41 5.46
C ASP A 71 9.56 3.07 4.42
N GLN A 72 10.14 3.93 3.58
CA GLN A 72 9.44 4.57 2.48
C GLN A 72 8.91 3.54 1.47
N ALA A 73 9.73 2.55 1.10
CA ALA A 73 9.30 1.47 0.21
C ALA A 73 8.18 0.65 0.84
N PHE A 74 8.29 0.26 2.11
CA PHE A 74 7.27 -0.55 2.78
C PHE A 74 5.94 0.19 2.96
N TYR A 75 5.95 1.50 3.21
CA TYR A 75 4.75 2.31 3.42
C TYR A 75 4.01 2.65 2.13
N MET A 76 4.73 2.89 1.03
CA MET A 76 4.16 3.24 -0.28
C MET A 76 3.85 2.04 -1.20
N THR A 77 4.04 0.80 -0.73
CA THR A 77 3.66 -0.40 -1.51
C THR A 77 2.25 -0.86 -1.16
#